data_AF-A0A2S8JMB8-F1
#
_entry.id   AF-A0A2S8JMB8-F1
#
_cell.length_a   1.000
_cell.length_b   1.000
_cell.length_c   1.000
_cell.angle_alpha   90.00
_cell.angle_beta   90.00
_cell.angle_gamma   90.00
#
_symmetry.space_group_name_H-M   'P 1'
#
loop_
_entity.id
_entity.type
_entity.pdbx_description
1 polymer ?
#
loop_
_entity_poly.entity_id
_entity_poly.type
_entity_poly.pdbx_seq_one_letter_code
_entity_poly.pdbx_strand_id
1 'polypeptide(L)'
;MKNIATGGVLERIRRLAPPHVTAPFRTVAEWREWQLAEGQKRCEEINRQNRQLRVEKILNRSGIQPLHRKCSFANYQVQNDGQRYALSHAKSIADELVTGCTNFAFSGMPGTGKNHLAAAIGNRLLRDGQTVIVVTVADVMSALHASYDDGQSGEKFLRELCEVDLLVLDEIGIQRETKNEQVVLHQIVDRRTASMRSVGMLTNLNYEAMKTLLGERIMDRMTMNGGRWVNFNWESWRPNVGQPGIEK
;
A
#
# COMPACT_ATOMS: atom_id res chain seq x y z
N MET A 1 55.41 -29.18 -7.53
CA MET A 1 54.35 -28.25 -7.08
C MET A 1 54.86 -27.52 -5.86
N LYS A 2 55.20 -26.22 -5.97
CA LYS A 2 55.74 -25.45 -4.84
C LYS A 2 54.60 -25.04 -3.90
N ASN A 3 54.74 -25.43 -2.63
CA ASN A 3 53.87 -25.02 -1.52
C ASN A 3 53.78 -23.49 -1.45
N ILE A 4 52.59 -22.94 -1.70
CA ILE A 4 52.26 -21.51 -1.51
C ILE A 4 52.09 -21.18 0.00
N ALA A 5 52.29 -22.17 0.89
CA ALA A 5 51.86 -22.10 2.28
C ALA A 5 52.87 -21.51 3.29
N THR A 6 54.09 -21.12 2.92
CA THR A 6 55.09 -20.75 3.94
C THR A 6 55.87 -19.49 3.58
N GLY A 7 55.29 -18.34 3.93
CA GLY A 7 56.00 -17.07 4.11
C GLY A 7 55.96 -16.14 2.89
N GLY A 8 55.13 -15.09 2.95
CA GLY A 8 55.25 -13.98 2.01
C GLY A 8 54.11 -12.98 2.09
N VAL A 9 52.96 -13.34 1.50
CA VAL A 9 51.89 -12.36 1.26
C VAL A 9 50.97 -12.20 2.48
N LEU A 10 50.50 -13.29 3.07
CA LEU A 10 49.57 -13.23 4.21
C LEU A 10 50.20 -12.62 5.46
N GLU A 11 51.47 -12.92 5.73
CA GLU A 11 52.24 -12.30 6.83
C GLU A 11 52.48 -10.80 6.60
N ARG A 12 52.73 -10.38 5.34
CA ARG A 12 52.80 -8.95 4.99
C ARG A 12 51.47 -8.24 5.21
N ILE A 13 50.35 -8.87 4.83
CA ILE A 13 49.00 -8.33 5.06
C ILE A 13 48.73 -8.20 6.56
N ARG A 14 49.08 -9.21 7.38
CA ARG A 14 48.92 -9.15 8.85
C ARG A 14 49.72 -8.04 9.51
N ARG A 15 50.94 -7.74 9.03
CA ARG A 15 51.75 -6.61 9.53
C ARG A 15 51.14 -5.24 9.22
N LEU A 16 50.39 -5.14 8.13
CA LEU A 16 49.72 -3.89 7.72
C LEU A 16 48.31 -3.76 8.33
N ALA A 17 47.68 -4.87 8.72
CA ALA A 17 46.38 -4.88 9.36
C ALA A 17 46.47 -4.42 10.83
N PRO A 18 45.44 -3.75 11.38
CA PRO A 18 45.41 -3.37 12.79
C PRO A 18 45.53 -4.59 13.73
N PRO A 19 46.12 -4.45 14.93
CA PRO A 19 46.47 -5.58 15.80
C PRO A 19 45.30 -6.47 16.24
N HIS A 20 44.07 -5.94 16.21
CA HIS A 20 42.85 -6.63 16.64
C HIS A 20 42.05 -7.25 15.48
N VAL A 21 42.49 -7.06 14.23
CA VAL A 21 41.75 -7.53 13.05
C VAL A 21 42.13 -8.98 12.77
N THR A 22 41.14 -9.85 12.87
CA THR A 22 41.26 -11.27 12.50
C THR A 22 40.53 -11.53 11.18
N ALA A 23 40.91 -12.60 10.48
CA ALA A 23 40.21 -12.99 9.26
C ALA A 23 38.75 -13.31 9.60
N PRO A 24 37.77 -12.71 8.90
CA PRO A 24 36.36 -12.86 9.24
C PRO A 24 35.83 -14.29 8.99
N PHE A 25 36.50 -15.08 8.16
CA PHE A 25 36.13 -16.47 7.83
C PHE A 25 37.36 -17.36 7.90
N ARG A 26 37.20 -18.57 8.45
CA ARG A 26 38.26 -19.57 8.58
C ARG A 26 38.19 -20.66 7.51
N THR A 27 37.00 -20.86 6.92
CA THR A 27 36.77 -21.84 5.86
C THR A 27 36.07 -21.22 4.65
N VAL A 28 36.19 -21.87 3.49
CA VAL A 28 35.47 -21.48 2.27
C VAL A 28 33.96 -21.68 2.44
N ALA A 29 33.54 -22.68 3.23
CA ALA A 29 32.13 -22.94 3.51
C ALA A 29 31.48 -21.79 4.29
N GLU A 30 32.12 -21.35 5.40
CA GLU A 30 31.66 -20.20 6.19
C GLU A 30 31.54 -18.92 5.34
N TRP A 31 32.52 -18.67 4.48
CA TRP A 31 32.49 -17.51 3.59
C TRP A 31 31.35 -17.59 2.55
N ARG A 32 31.08 -18.77 1.99
CA ARG A 32 29.98 -18.98 1.05
C ARG A 32 28.61 -18.80 1.70
N GLU A 33 28.42 -19.35 2.90
CA GLU A 33 27.18 -19.16 3.66
C GLU A 33 26.94 -17.68 3.95
N TRP A 34 27.97 -16.96 4.40
CA TRP A 34 27.89 -15.52 4.60
C TRP A 34 27.56 -14.76 3.31
N GLN A 35 28.22 -15.10 2.19
CA GLN A 35 27.94 -14.46 0.90
C GLN A 35 26.51 -14.69 0.42
N LEU A 36 25.97 -15.91 0.59
CA LEU A 36 24.58 -16.22 0.24
C LEU A 36 23.61 -15.43 1.12
N ALA A 37 23.85 -15.37 2.43
CA ALA A 37 23.02 -14.61 3.36
C ALA A 37 23.05 -13.10 3.06
N GLU A 38 24.22 -12.51 2.82
CA GLU A 38 24.34 -11.11 2.42
C GLU A 38 23.73 -10.83 1.04
N GLY A 39 23.88 -11.77 0.10
CA GLY A 39 23.23 -11.71 -1.20
C GLY A 39 21.71 -11.66 -1.09
N GLN A 40 21.12 -12.51 -0.23
CA GLN A 40 19.67 -12.52 0.03
C GLN A 40 19.20 -11.18 0.60
N LYS A 41 19.84 -10.66 1.66
CA LYS A 41 19.52 -9.35 2.24
C LYS A 41 19.57 -8.23 1.21
N ARG A 42 20.61 -8.21 0.37
CA ARG A 42 20.77 -7.17 -0.66
C ARG A 42 19.73 -7.28 -1.77
N CYS A 43 19.36 -8.49 -2.18
CA CYS A 43 18.27 -8.72 -3.13
C CYS A 43 16.92 -8.24 -2.56
N GLU A 44 16.63 -8.53 -1.30
CA GLU A 44 15.43 -8.07 -0.60
C GLU A 44 15.36 -6.54 -0.55
N GLU A 45 16.47 -5.89 -0.20
CA GLU A 45 16.55 -4.43 -0.16
C GLU A 45 16.37 -3.78 -1.54
N ILE A 46 17.04 -4.31 -2.58
CA ILE A 46 16.85 -3.84 -3.95
C ILE A 46 15.39 -4.02 -4.40
N ASN A 47 14.77 -5.15 -4.07
CA ASN A 47 13.37 -5.40 -4.37
C ASN A 47 12.45 -4.40 -3.66
N ARG A 48 12.73 -4.07 -2.39
CA ARG A 48 11.98 -3.06 -1.62
C ARG A 48 12.12 -1.67 -2.26
N GLN A 49 13.33 -1.25 -2.60
CA GLN A 49 13.58 0.02 -3.27
C GLN A 49 12.89 0.10 -4.63
N ASN A 50 12.97 -0.97 -5.43
CA ASN A 50 12.29 -1.05 -6.73
C ASN A 50 10.77 -0.96 -6.58
N ARG A 51 10.19 -1.60 -5.56
CA ARG A 51 8.75 -1.49 -5.25
C ARG A 51 8.34 -0.06 -4.90
N GLN A 52 9.13 0.64 -4.09
CA GLN A 52 8.87 2.04 -3.73
C GLN A 52 8.95 2.97 -4.95
N LEU A 53 9.98 2.81 -5.79
CA LEU A 53 10.12 3.57 -7.03
C LEU A 53 8.96 3.33 -8.01
N ARG A 54 8.43 2.10 -8.07
CA ARG A 54 7.23 1.80 -8.87
C ARG A 54 6.01 2.56 -8.36
N VAL A 55 5.76 2.56 -7.05
CA VAL A 55 4.65 3.32 -6.45
C VAL A 55 4.76 4.81 -6.79
N GLU A 56 5.93 5.40 -6.58
CA GLU A 56 6.17 6.81 -6.90
C GLU A 56 5.94 7.11 -8.38
N LYS A 57 6.39 6.21 -9.27
CA LYS A 57 6.17 6.32 -10.71
C LYS A 57 4.70 6.23 -11.10
N ILE A 58 3.92 5.35 -10.46
CA ILE A 58 2.47 5.24 -10.67
C ILE A 58 1.80 6.55 -10.24
N LEU A 59 2.10 7.04 -9.04
CA LEU A 59 1.52 8.28 -8.51
C LEU A 59 1.83 9.48 -9.42
N ASN A 60 3.08 9.64 -9.83
CA ASN A 60 3.51 10.77 -10.66
C ASN A 60 2.94 10.74 -12.08
N ARG A 61 2.69 9.54 -12.65
CA ARG A 61 2.13 9.39 -14.00
C ARG A 61 0.63 9.64 -14.06
N SER A 62 -0.07 9.36 -12.97
CA SER A 62 -1.52 9.26 -12.96
C SER A 62 -2.22 10.48 -12.35
N GLY A 63 -1.48 11.53 -11.97
CA GLY A 63 -2.05 12.70 -11.29
C GLY A 63 -2.61 12.39 -9.90
N ILE A 64 -2.34 11.19 -9.38
CA ILE A 64 -2.89 10.67 -8.14
C ILE A 64 -2.27 11.45 -6.98
N GLN A 65 -3.12 12.09 -6.18
CA GLN A 65 -2.62 12.89 -5.08
C GLN A 65 -1.84 12.03 -4.09
N PRO A 66 -0.69 12.51 -3.59
CA PRO A 66 0.01 11.82 -2.52
C PRO A 66 -0.94 11.56 -1.36
N LEU A 67 -0.80 10.39 -0.74
CA LEU A 67 -1.47 10.08 0.52
C LEU A 67 -1.38 11.28 1.45
N HIS A 68 -2.47 11.62 2.15
CA HIS A 68 -2.49 12.74 3.10
C HIS A 68 -1.40 12.49 4.18
N ARG A 69 -0.18 13.00 3.96
CA ARG A 69 1.02 12.63 4.74
C ARG A 69 0.88 12.97 6.22
N LYS A 70 0.03 13.95 6.54
CA LYS A 70 -0.22 14.40 7.91
C LYS A 70 -1.32 13.57 8.61
N CYS A 71 -2.10 12.75 7.91
CA CYS A 71 -3.17 11.96 8.53
C CYS A 71 -2.61 10.76 9.29
N SER A 72 -2.98 10.64 10.56
CA SER A 72 -2.61 9.54 11.45
C SER A 72 -3.79 9.18 12.35
N PHE A 73 -3.70 8.05 13.05
CA PHE A 73 -4.70 7.71 14.06
C PHE A 73 -4.67 8.68 15.26
N ALA A 74 -3.53 9.33 15.52
CA ALA A 74 -3.37 10.22 16.67
C ALA A 74 -4.06 11.58 16.49
N ASN A 75 -4.16 12.06 15.25
CA ASN A 75 -4.83 13.33 14.94
C ASN A 75 -6.24 13.15 14.36
N TYR A 76 -6.83 11.97 14.50
CA TYR A 76 -8.25 11.74 14.23
C TYR A 76 -9.07 12.06 15.48
N GLN A 77 -9.91 13.10 15.41
CA GLN A 77 -10.72 13.54 16.54
C GLN A 77 -11.98 12.69 16.69
N VAL A 78 -12.24 12.20 17.90
CA VAL A 78 -13.39 11.37 18.23
C VAL A 78 -14.36 12.18 19.11
N GLN A 79 -15.56 12.44 18.59
CA GLN A 79 -16.64 13.15 19.24
C GLN A 79 -17.87 12.28 19.52
N ASN A 80 -18.01 11.14 18.83
CA ASN A 80 -19.13 10.23 19.02
C ASN A 80 -18.70 8.75 18.98
N ASP A 81 -19.60 7.88 19.39
CA ASP A 81 -19.34 6.43 19.49
C ASP A 81 -19.11 5.79 18.11
N GLY A 82 -19.77 6.29 17.05
CA GLY A 82 -19.55 5.85 15.67
C GLY A 82 -18.11 6.12 15.19
N GLN A 83 -17.58 7.31 15.50
CA GLN A 83 -16.19 7.67 15.21
C GLN A 83 -15.21 6.84 16.03
N ARG A 84 -15.53 6.54 17.31
CA ARG A 84 -14.71 5.66 18.15
C ARG A 84 -14.67 4.24 17.58
N TYR A 85 -15.82 3.74 17.16
CA TYR A 85 -15.97 2.44 16.51
C TYR A 85 -15.16 2.36 15.22
N ALA A 86 -15.32 3.34 14.32
CA ALA A 86 -14.57 3.38 13.06
C ALA A 86 -13.05 3.48 13.29
N LEU A 87 -12.60 4.29 14.26
CA LEU A 87 -11.19 4.38 14.62
C LEU A 87 -10.65 3.04 15.15
N SER A 88 -11.40 2.35 16.00
CA SER A 88 -11.03 1.04 16.54
C SER A 88 -10.86 0.00 15.41
N HIS A 89 -11.84 -0.07 14.52
CA HIS A 89 -11.78 -0.96 13.37
C HIS A 89 -10.64 -0.62 12.42
N ALA A 90 -10.38 0.67 12.15
CA ALA A 90 -9.28 1.11 11.30
C ALA A 90 -7.90 0.74 11.89
N LYS A 91 -7.72 0.87 13.21
CA LYS A 91 -6.49 0.42 13.88
C LYS A 91 -6.30 -1.09 13.75
N SER A 92 -7.35 -1.86 14.03
CA SER A 92 -7.27 -3.32 13.91
C SER A 92 -7.09 -3.79 12.46
N ILE A 93 -7.66 -3.09 11.47
CA ILE A 93 -7.36 -3.34 10.04
C ILE A 93 -5.87 -3.11 9.78
N ALA A 94 -5.30 -1.99 10.25
CA ALA A 94 -3.89 -1.71 10.05
C ALA A 94 -3.00 -2.81 10.66
N ASP A 95 -3.33 -3.27 11.88
CA ASP A 95 -2.57 -4.34 12.53
C ASP A 95 -2.63 -5.66 11.75
N GLU A 96 -3.81 -6.04 11.23
CA GLU A 96 -3.96 -7.23 10.38
C GLU A 96 -3.20 -7.12 9.05
N LEU A 97 -3.16 -5.92 8.45
CA LEU A 97 -2.48 -5.67 7.18
C LEU A 97 -0.95 -5.70 7.30
N VAL A 98 -0.38 -5.50 8.49
CA VAL A 98 1.06 -5.64 8.69
C VAL A 98 1.52 -7.08 8.48
N THR A 99 0.74 -8.05 8.94
CA THR A 99 1.12 -9.47 8.95
C THR A 99 0.36 -10.35 7.97
N GLY A 100 -0.71 -9.85 7.37
CA GLY A 100 -1.59 -10.64 6.50
C GLY A 100 -2.31 -9.78 5.47
N CYS A 101 -3.53 -10.20 5.13
CA CYS A 101 -4.39 -9.48 4.19
C CYS A 101 -5.81 -9.40 4.74
N THR A 102 -6.43 -8.23 4.64
CA THR A 102 -7.83 -8.00 4.99
C THR A 102 -8.38 -6.89 4.11
N ASN A 103 -9.58 -7.10 3.56
CA ASN A 103 -10.25 -6.11 2.74
C ASN A 103 -11.07 -5.17 3.63
N PHE A 104 -11.29 -3.94 3.20
CA PHE A 104 -12.17 -3.04 3.94
C PHE A 104 -12.95 -2.10 3.04
N ALA A 105 -14.13 -1.71 3.50
CA ALA A 105 -14.97 -0.71 2.86
C ALA A 105 -15.44 0.29 3.90
N PHE A 106 -15.19 1.58 3.65
CA PHE A 106 -15.70 2.69 4.43
C PHE A 106 -16.81 3.38 3.66
N SER A 107 -18.01 3.38 4.25
CA SER A 107 -19.23 3.90 3.63
C SER A 107 -19.79 5.03 4.48
N GLY A 108 -20.17 6.15 3.86
CA GLY A 108 -20.86 7.24 4.55
C GLY A 108 -20.74 8.57 3.82
N MET A 109 -21.28 9.65 4.36
CA MET A 109 -21.32 10.93 3.65
C MET A 109 -19.93 11.57 3.47
N PRO A 110 -19.74 12.52 2.53
CA PRO A 110 -18.52 13.32 2.42
C PRO A 110 -18.21 14.07 3.72
N GLY A 111 -16.91 14.22 4.01
CA GLY A 111 -16.45 14.96 5.18
C GLY A 111 -16.52 14.21 6.51
N THR A 112 -16.91 12.93 6.52
CA THR A 112 -16.98 12.10 7.75
C THR A 112 -15.65 11.50 8.20
N GLY A 113 -14.57 11.65 7.42
CA GLY A 113 -13.23 11.19 7.81
C GLY A 113 -12.78 9.85 7.22
N LYS A 114 -13.52 9.28 6.25
CA LYS A 114 -13.15 8.04 5.53
C LYS A 114 -11.72 8.07 4.99
N ASN A 115 -11.39 9.10 4.21
CA ASN A 115 -10.07 9.30 3.63
C ASN A 115 -8.99 9.49 4.70
N HIS A 116 -9.31 10.14 5.82
CA HIS A 116 -8.36 10.31 6.92
C HIS A 116 -7.97 8.97 7.54
N LEU A 117 -8.95 8.11 7.85
CA LEU A 117 -8.67 6.79 8.41
C LEU A 117 -7.97 5.87 7.40
N ALA A 118 -8.36 5.90 6.13
CA ALA A 118 -7.66 5.18 5.08
C ALA A 118 -6.20 5.64 4.92
N ALA A 119 -5.96 6.95 4.99
CA ALA A 119 -4.62 7.52 4.98
C ALA A 119 -3.82 7.17 6.23
N ALA A 120 -4.46 7.11 7.40
CA ALA A 120 -3.81 6.69 8.64
C ALA A 120 -3.37 5.22 8.59
N ILE A 121 -4.20 4.33 8.02
CA ILE A 121 -3.84 2.93 7.73
C ILE A 121 -2.65 2.92 6.76
N GLY A 122 -2.77 3.58 5.60
CA GLY A 122 -1.72 3.61 4.60
C GLY A 122 -0.38 4.12 5.14
N ASN A 123 -0.39 5.21 5.91
CA ASN A 123 0.81 5.77 6.53
C ASN A 123 1.43 4.83 7.56
N ARG A 124 0.65 3.96 8.21
CA ARG A 124 1.20 2.92 9.09
C ARG A 124 1.94 1.86 8.27
N LEU A 125 1.32 1.34 7.21
CA LEU A 125 1.93 0.31 6.36
C LEU A 125 3.19 0.82 5.63
N LEU A 126 3.18 2.08 5.18
CA LEU A 126 4.36 2.72 4.58
C LEU A 126 5.55 2.77 5.56
N ARG A 127 5.31 3.02 6.86
CA ARG A 127 6.36 2.98 7.89
C ARG A 127 6.93 1.58 8.06
N ASP A 128 6.08 0.57 7.92
CA ASP A 128 6.47 -0.85 8.01
C ASP A 128 7.07 -1.37 6.67
N GLY A 129 7.25 -0.48 5.68
CA GLY A 129 7.95 -0.78 4.43
C GLY A 129 7.11 -1.37 3.32
N GLN A 130 5.80 -1.48 3.53
CA GLN A 130 4.84 -1.90 2.53
C GLN A 130 4.53 -0.79 1.53
N THR A 131 3.93 -1.17 0.40
CA THR A 131 3.52 -0.28 -0.68
C THR A 131 2.03 0.02 -0.62
N VAL A 132 1.68 1.30 -0.65
CA VAL A 132 0.29 1.77 -0.57
C VAL A 132 -0.01 2.73 -1.69
N ILE A 133 -1.14 2.54 -2.36
CA ILE A 133 -1.71 3.49 -3.32
C ILE A 133 -3.12 3.83 -2.86
N VAL A 134 -3.45 5.12 -2.86
CA VAL A 134 -4.82 5.62 -2.70
C VAL A 134 -5.15 6.39 -3.97
N VAL A 135 -6.21 5.99 -4.66
CA VAL A 135 -6.54 6.53 -5.98
C VAL A 135 -8.05 6.60 -6.16
N THR A 136 -8.55 7.62 -6.82
CA THR A 136 -9.98 7.68 -7.17
C THR A 136 -10.26 6.74 -8.33
N VAL A 137 -11.48 6.19 -8.41
CA VAL A 137 -11.86 5.39 -9.60
C VAL A 137 -11.73 6.21 -10.89
N ALA A 138 -12.02 7.51 -10.82
CA ALA A 138 -11.83 8.47 -11.90
C ALA A 138 -10.42 8.43 -12.50
N ASP A 139 -9.42 8.54 -11.63
CA ASP A 139 -8.01 8.61 -12.03
C ASP A 139 -7.54 7.26 -12.61
N VAL A 140 -8.04 6.14 -12.06
CA VAL A 140 -7.77 4.81 -12.64
C VAL A 140 -8.28 4.73 -14.08
N MET A 141 -9.54 5.15 -14.30
CA MET A 141 -10.15 5.11 -15.63
C MET A 141 -9.47 6.08 -16.60
N SER A 142 -9.11 7.29 -16.14
CA SER A 142 -8.38 8.27 -16.93
C SER A 142 -7.00 7.77 -17.34
N ALA A 143 -6.23 7.21 -16.39
CA ALA A 143 -4.91 6.65 -16.66
C ALA A 143 -4.97 5.43 -17.60
N LEU A 144 -6.03 4.62 -17.49
CA LEU A 144 -6.29 3.53 -18.42
C LEU A 144 -6.53 4.04 -19.85
N HIS A 145 -7.42 5.01 -20.02
CA HIS A 145 -7.71 5.60 -21.33
C HIS A 145 -6.45 6.23 -21.95
N ALA A 146 -5.72 7.04 -21.20
CA ALA A 146 -4.48 7.65 -21.67
C ALA A 146 -3.42 6.62 -22.10
N SER A 147 -3.35 5.47 -21.40
CA SER A 147 -2.42 4.40 -21.76
C SER A 147 -2.72 3.83 -23.15
N TYR A 148 -4.01 3.64 -23.48
CA TYR A 148 -4.42 3.14 -24.80
C TYR A 148 -4.07 4.12 -25.93
N ASP A 149 -4.20 5.42 -25.68
CA ASP A 149 -3.91 6.47 -26.67
C ASP A 149 -2.40 6.61 -26.96
N ASP A 150 -1.55 6.42 -25.94
CA ASP A 150 -0.08 6.53 -26.04
C ASP A 150 0.61 5.24 -26.56
N GLY A 151 -0.15 4.21 -26.95
CA GLY A 151 0.40 2.92 -27.35
C GLY A 151 1.10 2.16 -26.22
N GLN A 152 0.95 2.60 -24.96
CA GLN A 152 1.36 1.85 -23.78
C GLN A 152 0.29 0.82 -23.43
N SER A 153 0.69 -0.34 -22.91
CA SER A 153 -0.32 -1.33 -22.50
C SER A 153 -0.98 -0.87 -21.19
N GLY A 154 -2.26 -0.49 -21.23
CA GLY A 154 -3.08 -0.25 -20.03
C GLY A 154 -3.10 -1.45 -19.08
N GLU A 155 -2.83 -2.66 -19.59
CA GLU A 155 -2.61 -3.86 -18.79
C GLU A 155 -1.39 -3.74 -17.87
N LYS A 156 -0.33 -3.05 -18.31
CA LYS A 156 0.84 -2.80 -17.47
C LYS A 156 0.49 -1.94 -16.26
N PHE A 157 -0.30 -0.88 -16.47
CA PHE A 157 -0.77 -0.02 -15.39
C PHE A 157 -1.65 -0.81 -14.40
N LEU A 158 -2.59 -1.61 -14.90
CA LEU A 158 -3.42 -2.47 -14.03
C LEU A 158 -2.59 -3.48 -13.24
N ARG A 159 -1.57 -4.09 -13.87
CA ARG A 159 -0.67 -5.02 -13.18
C ARG A 159 0.10 -4.30 -12.07
N GLU A 160 0.63 -3.12 -12.35
CA GLU A 160 1.33 -2.29 -11.37
C GLU A 160 0.41 -1.93 -10.18
N LEU A 161 -0.85 -1.57 -10.42
CA LEU A 161 -1.86 -1.38 -9.37
C LEU A 161 -2.21 -2.67 -8.59
N CYS A 162 -2.12 -3.83 -9.23
CA CYS A 162 -2.37 -5.12 -8.58
C CYS A 162 -1.16 -5.63 -7.79
N GLU A 163 0.03 -5.05 -7.95
CA GLU A 163 1.26 -5.50 -7.29
C GLU A 163 1.48 -4.89 -5.89
N VAL A 164 0.87 -3.73 -5.60
CA VAL A 164 1.03 -3.05 -4.31
C VAL A 164 0.37 -3.80 -3.17
N ASP A 165 0.87 -3.64 -1.95
CA ASP A 165 0.38 -4.37 -0.77
C ASP A 165 -1.03 -3.91 -0.38
N LEU A 166 -1.28 -2.59 -0.39
CA LEU A 166 -2.61 -2.01 -0.21
C LEU A 166 -2.98 -1.06 -1.36
N LEU A 167 -4.13 -1.30 -1.97
CA LEU A 167 -4.77 -0.38 -2.91
C LEU A 167 -6.08 0.12 -2.28
N VAL A 168 -6.22 1.43 -2.11
CA VAL A 168 -7.47 2.06 -1.70
C VAL A 168 -8.08 2.76 -2.90
N LEU A 169 -9.29 2.34 -3.25
CA LEU A 169 -10.10 2.92 -4.31
C LEU A 169 -11.09 3.90 -3.67
N ASP A 170 -10.96 5.17 -4.00
CA ASP A 170 -11.79 6.26 -3.51
C ASP A 170 -12.86 6.67 -4.52
N GLU A 171 -13.90 7.32 -4.01
CA GLU A 171 -15.00 7.87 -4.80
C GLU A 171 -15.78 6.84 -5.63
N ILE A 172 -15.83 5.58 -5.16
CA ILE A 172 -16.60 4.53 -5.82
C ILE A 172 -18.09 4.91 -5.81
N GLY A 173 -18.71 4.87 -7.00
CA GLY A 173 -20.12 5.19 -7.18
C GLY A 173 -20.47 6.67 -7.25
N ILE A 174 -19.46 7.57 -7.33
CA ILE A 174 -19.69 9.00 -7.61
C ILE A 174 -19.86 9.24 -9.12
N GLN A 175 -19.22 8.43 -9.97
CA GLN A 175 -19.23 8.59 -11.41
C GLN A 175 -20.41 7.87 -12.08
N ARG A 176 -20.74 8.30 -13.31
CA ARG A 176 -21.80 7.68 -14.13
C ARG A 176 -21.45 6.22 -14.38
N GLU A 177 -22.31 5.32 -13.92
CA GLU A 177 -22.22 3.86 -13.94
C GLU A 177 -21.93 3.28 -15.34
N THR A 178 -20.67 3.39 -15.79
CA THR A 178 -20.29 2.81 -17.07
C THR A 178 -19.97 1.33 -16.87
N LYS A 179 -20.48 0.46 -17.75
CA LYS A 179 -20.15 -0.98 -17.73
C LYS A 179 -18.64 -1.23 -17.71
N ASN A 180 -17.86 -0.34 -18.31
CA ASN A 180 -16.40 -0.44 -18.35
C ASN A 180 -15.78 -0.27 -16.95
N GLU A 181 -16.24 0.71 -16.16
CA GLU A 181 -15.79 0.92 -14.78
C GLU A 181 -16.03 -0.31 -13.91
N GLN A 182 -17.23 -0.89 -13.97
CA GLN A 182 -17.57 -2.11 -13.24
C GLN A 182 -16.65 -3.28 -13.61
N VAL A 183 -16.36 -3.45 -14.91
CA VAL A 183 -15.45 -4.50 -15.39
C VAL A 183 -14.03 -4.30 -14.85
N VAL A 184 -13.52 -3.06 -14.89
CA VAL A 184 -12.18 -2.73 -14.38
C VAL A 184 -12.10 -2.97 -12.87
N LEU A 185 -13.09 -2.50 -12.09
CA LEU A 185 -13.15 -2.71 -10.65
C LEU A 185 -13.22 -4.21 -10.31
N HIS A 186 -14.02 -4.98 -11.04
CA HIS A 186 -14.09 -6.43 -10.89
C HIS A 186 -12.73 -7.09 -11.12
N GLN A 187 -12.02 -6.71 -12.20
CA GLN A 187 -10.70 -7.25 -12.50
C GLN A 187 -9.68 -6.91 -11.41
N ILE A 188 -9.69 -5.68 -10.90
CA ILE A 188 -8.77 -5.26 -9.83
C ILE A 188 -9.03 -6.06 -8.55
N VAL A 189 -10.28 -6.12 -8.09
CA VAL A 189 -10.62 -6.82 -6.84
C VAL A 189 -10.33 -8.32 -6.94
N ASP A 190 -10.72 -8.97 -8.04
CA ASP A 190 -10.53 -10.40 -8.23
C ASP A 190 -9.03 -10.76 -8.30
N ARG A 191 -8.23 -10.02 -9.08
CA ARG A 191 -6.77 -10.25 -9.19
C ARG A 191 -6.04 -10.05 -7.86
N ARG A 192 -6.40 -9.00 -7.12
CA ARG A 192 -5.77 -8.68 -5.83
C ARG A 192 -6.15 -9.71 -4.77
N THR A 193 -7.42 -10.07 -4.68
CA THR A 193 -7.89 -11.08 -3.72
C THR A 193 -7.29 -12.47 -4.02
N ALA A 194 -7.21 -12.86 -5.29
CA ALA A 194 -6.55 -14.09 -5.71
C ALA A 194 -5.04 -14.11 -5.39
N SER A 195 -4.41 -12.93 -5.35
CA SER A 195 -2.99 -12.78 -5.00
C SER A 195 -2.76 -12.50 -3.51
N MET A 196 -3.77 -12.67 -2.65
CA MET A 196 -3.71 -12.36 -1.21
C MET A 196 -3.25 -10.92 -0.92
N ARG A 197 -3.69 -9.97 -1.75
CA ARG A 197 -3.44 -8.53 -1.59
C ARG A 197 -4.71 -7.78 -1.25
N SER A 198 -4.58 -6.82 -0.35
CA SER A 198 -5.72 -6.14 0.26
C SER A 198 -6.27 -5.01 -0.61
N VAL A 199 -7.58 -4.82 -0.56
CA VAL A 199 -8.30 -3.73 -1.21
C VAL A 199 -9.08 -2.95 -0.16
N GLY A 200 -8.88 -1.63 -0.16
CA GLY A 200 -9.71 -0.67 0.54
C GLY A 200 -10.69 -0.01 -0.43
N MET A 201 -11.93 0.20 -0.02
CA MET A 201 -12.94 0.91 -0.79
C MET A 201 -13.50 2.07 0.03
N LEU A 202 -13.55 3.27 -0.55
CA LEU A 202 -14.20 4.43 0.06
C LEU A 202 -15.37 4.85 -0.82
N THR A 203 -16.55 4.95 -0.22
CA THR A 203 -17.78 5.27 -0.96
C THR A 203 -18.74 6.10 -0.13
N ASN A 204 -19.64 6.80 -0.83
CA ASN A 204 -20.82 7.42 -0.22
C ASN A 204 -22.07 6.53 -0.33
N LEU A 205 -21.98 5.39 -1.03
CA LEU A 205 -23.05 4.42 -1.17
C LEU A 205 -23.17 3.54 0.07
N ASN A 206 -24.39 3.14 0.42
CA ASN A 206 -24.62 2.12 1.43
C ASN A 206 -24.34 0.71 0.87
N TYR A 207 -24.42 -0.31 1.73
CA TYR A 207 -24.11 -1.69 1.34
C TYR A 207 -24.97 -2.19 0.17
N GLU A 208 -26.28 -1.93 0.20
CA GLU A 208 -27.20 -2.39 -0.85
C GLU A 208 -26.94 -1.71 -2.19
N ALA A 209 -26.75 -0.39 -2.21
CA ALA A 209 -26.40 0.35 -3.42
C ALA A 209 -25.04 -0.10 -3.97
N MET A 210 -24.07 -0.38 -3.09
CA MET A 210 -22.77 -0.92 -3.49
C MET A 210 -22.89 -2.32 -4.08
N LYS A 211 -23.75 -3.17 -3.50
CA LYS A 211 -24.08 -4.51 -3.99
C LYS A 211 -24.73 -4.47 -5.37
N THR A 212 -25.63 -3.51 -5.61
CA THR A 212 -26.23 -3.30 -6.93
C THR A 212 -25.19 -2.85 -7.96
N LEU A 213 -24.26 -1.96 -7.57
CA LEU A 213 -23.26 -1.41 -8.49
C LEU A 213 -22.18 -2.43 -8.87
N LEU A 214 -21.63 -3.15 -7.88
CA LEU A 214 -20.47 -4.04 -8.07
C LEU A 214 -20.85 -5.53 -8.21
N GLY A 215 -22.09 -5.88 -7.85
CA GLY A 215 -22.58 -7.25 -7.85
C GLY A 215 -22.14 -8.07 -6.64
N GLU A 216 -22.87 -9.16 -6.39
CA GLU A 216 -22.68 -10.03 -5.23
C GLU A 216 -21.27 -10.60 -5.13
N ARG A 217 -20.68 -10.97 -6.27
CA ARG A 217 -19.35 -11.58 -6.32
C ARG A 217 -18.27 -10.66 -5.75
N ILE A 218 -18.31 -9.36 -6.06
CA ILE A 218 -17.30 -8.42 -5.53
C ILE A 218 -17.53 -8.20 -4.04
N MET A 219 -18.78 -8.07 -3.61
CA MET A 219 -19.12 -7.89 -2.20
C MET A 219 -18.65 -9.10 -1.38
N ASP A 220 -18.82 -10.32 -1.88
CA ASP A 220 -18.30 -11.53 -1.26
C ASP A 220 -16.77 -11.48 -1.09
N ARG A 221 -16.04 -11.12 -2.16
CA ARG A 221 -14.57 -10.91 -2.10
C ARG A 221 -14.15 -9.87 -1.07
N MET A 222 -14.92 -8.80 -0.91
CA MET A 222 -14.64 -7.76 0.09
C MET A 222 -14.87 -8.22 1.54
N THR A 223 -15.63 -9.30 1.76
CA THR A 223 -15.82 -9.91 3.08
C THR A 223 -14.86 -11.06 3.38
N MET A 224 -14.13 -11.57 2.38
CA MET A 224 -13.12 -12.61 2.58
C MET A 224 -12.00 -12.16 3.52
N ASN A 225 -11.34 -13.13 4.16
CA ASN A 225 -10.18 -12.91 5.05
C ASN A 225 -10.45 -11.91 6.18
N GLY A 226 -11.67 -11.93 6.74
CA GLY A 226 -12.06 -11.02 7.83
C GLY A 226 -12.37 -9.60 7.34
N GLY A 227 -12.75 -9.45 6.07
CA GLY A 227 -13.00 -8.16 5.46
C GLY A 227 -14.13 -7.38 6.13
N ARG A 228 -13.98 -6.06 6.20
CA ARG A 228 -14.79 -5.21 7.10
C ARG A 228 -15.53 -4.12 6.37
N TRP A 229 -16.83 -4.03 6.62
CA TRP A 229 -17.66 -2.90 6.21
C TRP A 229 -17.89 -1.98 7.40
N VAL A 230 -17.44 -0.72 7.31
CA VAL A 230 -17.56 0.26 8.40
C VAL A 230 -18.39 1.44 7.92
N ASN A 231 -19.46 1.75 8.66
CA ASN A 231 -20.37 2.85 8.36
C ASN A 231 -19.95 4.15 9.10
N PHE A 232 -19.99 5.25 8.35
CA PHE A 232 -19.65 6.61 8.76
C PHE A 232 -20.94 7.45 8.71
N ASN A 233 -21.78 7.29 9.73
CA ASN A 233 -23.14 7.82 9.82
C ASN A 233 -23.27 9.07 10.70
N TRP A 234 -22.26 9.94 10.70
CA TRP A 234 -22.25 11.20 11.45
C TRP A 234 -22.12 12.41 10.51
N GLU A 235 -22.25 13.61 11.08
CA GLU A 235 -22.17 14.86 10.33
C GLU A 235 -20.75 15.14 9.80
N SER A 236 -20.68 15.98 8.76
CA SER A 236 -19.40 16.37 8.15
C SER A 236 -18.51 17.11 9.14
N TRP A 237 -17.24 16.72 9.20
CA TRP A 237 -16.19 17.39 9.98
C TRP A 237 -15.68 18.68 9.33
N ARG A 238 -15.93 18.89 8.03
CA ARG A 238 -15.36 20.02 7.27
C ARG A 238 -15.60 21.41 7.91
N PRO A 239 -16.75 21.70 8.56
CA PRO A 239 -16.95 22.98 9.24
C PRO A 239 -15.98 23.25 10.40
N ASN A 240 -15.43 22.20 11.02
CA ASN A 240 -14.48 22.31 12.14
C ASN A 240 -13.03 22.51 11.67
N VAL A 241 -12.76 22.35 10.37
CA VAL A 241 -11.45 22.63 9.77
C VAL A 241 -11.45 24.11 9.40
N GLY A 242 -10.89 24.95 10.27
CA GLY A 242 -10.75 26.38 10.00
C GLY A 242 -10.14 26.61 8.61
N GLN A 243 -10.80 27.41 7.78
CA GLN A 243 -10.24 27.80 6.48
C GLN A 243 -8.92 28.54 6.75
N PRO A 244 -7.79 28.10 6.17
CA PRO A 244 -6.59 28.92 6.18
C PRO A 244 -6.84 30.10 5.24
N GLY A 245 -7.34 31.23 5.76
CA GLY A 245 -7.46 32.46 4.97
C GLY A 245 -8.57 33.45 5.31
N ILE A 246 -9.37 33.27 6.36
CA ILE A 246 -10.31 34.34 6.80
C ILE A 246 -10.07 34.61 8.29
N GLU A 247 -9.02 35.38 8.57
CA GLU A 247 -8.99 36.19 9.79
C GLU A 247 -10.05 37.30 9.65
N LYS A 248 -10.81 37.53 10.72
CA LYS A 248 -11.64 38.72 10.89
C LYS A 248 -10.78 39.86 11.44
#